data_AF-A0A3C1YF60-F1
#
_entry.id   AF-A0A3C1YF60-F1
#
_cell.length_a   1.000
_cell.length_b   1.000
_cell.length_c   1.000
_cell.angle_alpha   90.00
_cell.angle_beta   90.00
_cell.angle_gamma   90.00
#
_symmetry.space_group_name_H-M   'P 1'
#
loop_
_entity.id
_entity.type
_entity.pdbx_description
1 polymer ?
#
loop_
_entity_poly.entity_id
_entity_poly.type
_entity_poly.pdbx_seq_one_letter_code
_entity_poly.pdbx_strand_id
1 'polypeptide(L)' 'TIFLDEIAEFPLESQVALLRVLQEKVIVRVGGSKPIPVELRVIAATNKDLLKEVNKDN' A
#
# COMPACT_ATOMS: atom_id res chain seq x y z
N THR A 1 -8.30 -9.07 6.75
CA THR A 1 -6.95 -8.64 7.16
C THR A 1 -5.95 -9.06 6.10
N ILE A 2 -5.00 -8.20 5.75
CA ILE A 2 -3.92 -8.49 4.80
C ILE A 2 -2.58 -8.27 5.51
N PHE A 3 -1.63 -9.16 5.27
CA PHE A 3 -0.24 -9.00 5.68
C PHE A 3 0.60 -8.63 4.45
N LEU A 4 1.42 -7.59 4.58
CA LEU A 4 2.36 -7.14 3.56
C LEU A 4 3.77 -7.34 4.09
N ASP A 5 4.53 -8.23 3.48
CA ASP A 5 5.94 -8.41 3.80
C ASP A 5 6.82 -7.56 2.88
N GLU A 6 8.01 -7.23 3.35
CA GLU A 6 9.00 -6.42 2.63
C GLU A 6 8.40 -5.13 2.00
N ILE A 7 7.55 -4.40 2.76
CA ILE A 7 6.82 -3.23 2.25
C ILE A 7 7.73 -2.12 1.68
N ALA A 8 9.00 -2.10 2.10
CA ALA A 8 10.00 -1.16 1.60
C ALA A 8 10.47 -1.46 0.15
N GLU A 9 10.19 -2.66 -0.38
CA GLU A 9 10.53 -3.05 -1.77
C GLU A 9 9.37 -2.82 -2.74
N PHE A 10 8.24 -2.26 -2.28
CA PHE A 10 7.09 -2.00 -3.14
C PHE A 10 7.43 -0.97 -4.22
N PRO A 11 7.10 -1.22 -5.50
CA PRO A 11 7.19 -0.20 -6.55
C PRO A 11 6.38 1.05 -6.19
N LEU A 12 6.91 2.23 -6.47
CA LEU A 12 6.26 3.52 -6.12
C LEU A 12 4.81 3.62 -6.63
N GLU A 13 4.55 3.13 -7.84
CA GLU A 13 3.19 3.09 -8.42
C GLU A 13 2.22 2.24 -7.58
N SER A 14 2.70 1.14 -7.00
CA SER A 14 1.92 0.26 -6.14
C SER A 14 1.72 0.88 -4.75
N GLN A 15 2.68 1.66 -4.25
CA GLN A 15 2.54 2.40 -2.99
C GLN A 15 1.43 3.46 -3.10
N VAL A 16 1.32 4.17 -4.23
CA VAL A 16 0.24 5.13 -4.48
C VAL A 16 -1.12 4.42 -4.47
N ALA A 17 -1.23 3.25 -5.10
CA ALA A 17 -2.46 2.47 -5.08
C ALA A 17 -2.82 2.02 -3.65
N LEU A 18 -1.84 1.51 -2.89
CA LEU A 18 -2.05 1.12 -1.49
C LEU A 18 -2.52 2.29 -0.63
N LEU A 19 -1.93 3.48 -0.81
CA LEU A 19 -2.34 4.69 -0.10
C LEU A 19 -3.81 5.04 -0.39
N ARG A 20 -4.24 4.96 -1.66
CA ARG A 20 -5.66 5.17 -2.02
C ARG A 20 -6.58 4.17 -1.34
N VAL A 21 -6.21 2.89 -1.29
CA VAL A 21 -7.01 1.87 -0.60
C VAL A 21 -7.13 2.16 0.89
N LEU A 22 -6.04 2.57 1.55
CA LEU A 22 -6.04 2.90 2.98
C LEU A 22 -6.87 4.14 3.30
N GLN A 23 -6.84 5.16 2.44
CA GLN A 23 -7.57 6.41 2.61
C GLN A 23 -9.05 6.28 2.26
N GLU A 24 -9.35 5.76 1.07
CA GLU A 24 -10.70 5.73 0.50
C GLU A 24 -11.49 4.49 0.92
N LYS A 25 -10.82 3.44 1.40
CA LYS A 25 -11.42 2.13 1.74
C LYS A 25 -12.17 1.50 0.57
N VAL A 26 -11.68 1.73 -0.65
CA VAL A 26 -12.20 1.12 -1.88
C VAL A 26 -11.07 0.48 -2.68
N ILE A 27 -11.40 -0.54 -3.46
CA ILE A 27 -10.49 -1.15 -4.44
C ILE A 27 -11.13 -1.15 -5.83
N VAL A 28 -10.30 -1.17 -6.87
CA VAL A 28 -10.71 -1.42 -8.25
C VAL A 28 -9.98 -2.66 -8.74
N ARG A 29 -10.69 -3.57 -9.40
CA ARG A 29 -10.05 -4.76 -10.01
C ARG A 29 -9.15 -4.33 -11.16
N VAL A 30 -8.06 -5.06 -11.40
CA VAL A 30 -7.21 -4.84 -12.58
C VAL A 30 -8.05 -4.90 -13.86
N GLY A 31 -7.94 -3.87 -14.70
CA GLY A 31 -8.74 -3.71 -15.92
C GLY A 31 -10.22 -3.33 -15.70
N GLY A 32 -10.67 -3.23 -14.45
CA GLY A 32 -12.00 -2.74 -14.09
C GLY A 32 -12.01 -1.23 -13.84
N SER A 33 -13.20 -0.65 -13.78
CA SER A 33 -13.42 0.76 -13.42
C SER A 33 -14.36 0.94 -12.22
N LYS A 34 -15.02 -0.13 -11.78
CA LYS A 34 -15.99 -0.07 -10.68
C LYS A 34 -15.27 -0.12 -9.33
N PRO A 35 -15.41 0.90 -8.47
CA PRO A 35 -14.92 0.84 -7.10
C PRO A 35 -15.76 -0.13 -6.26
N ILE A 36 -15.08 -0.87 -5.39
CA ILE A 36 -15.67 -1.85 -4.48
C ILE A 36 -15.26 -1.45 -3.06
N PRO A 37 -16.20 -1.09 -2.16
CA PRO A 37 -15.88 -0.77 -0.78
C PRO A 37 -15.37 -2.00 -0.04
N VAL A 38 -14.36 -1.80 0.80
CA VAL A 38 -13.73 -2.87 1.58
C VAL A 38 -13.49 -2.42 3.00
N GLU A 39 -13.76 -3.31 3.95
CA GLU A 39 -13.32 -3.16 5.33
C GLU A 39 -12.17 -4.12 5.57
N LEU A 40 -10.97 -3.57 5.77
CA LEU A 40 -9.77 -4.39 5.93
C LEU A 40 -8.84 -3.79 6.99
N ARG A 41 -8.10 -4.68 7.64
CA ARG A 41 -6.95 -4.38 8.49
C ARG A 41 -5.68 -4.74 7.72
N VAL A 42 -4.71 -3.83 7.67
CA VAL A 42 -3.37 -4.07 7.10
C VAL A 42 -2.36 -4.25 8.23
N ILE A 43 -1.49 -5.23 8.08
CA ILE A 43 -0.29 -5.44 8.91
C ILE A 43 0.88 -5.46 7.94
N ALA A 44 1.90 -4.63 8.17
CA ALA A 44 3.07 -4.56 7.31
C ALA A 44 4.33 -4.96 8.08
N ALA A 45 5.27 -5.60 7.41
CA ALA A 45 6.60 -5.92 7.89
C ALA A 45 7.65 -5.53 6.84
N THR A 46 8.87 -5.25 7.31
CA THR A 46 10.04 -5.00 6.47
C THR A 46 11.30 -5.17 7.32
N ASN A 47 12.40 -5.53 6.67
CA ASN A 47 13.73 -5.58 7.27
C ASN A 47 14.50 -4.25 7.13
N LYS A 48 13.94 -3.24 6.44
CA LYS A 48 14.55 -1.92 6.23
C LYS A 48 14.02 -0.87 7.22
N ASP A 49 14.85 0.12 7.53
CA ASP A 49 14.47 1.30 8.33
C ASP A 49 13.69 2.30 7.47
N LEU A 50 12.35 2.23 7.52
CA LEU A 50 11.47 3.05 6.68
C LEU A 50 11.68 4.56 6.86
N LEU A 51 12.00 5.03 8.07
CA LEU A 51 12.23 6.46 8.29
C LEU A 51 13.47 6.94 7.57
N LYS A 52 14.53 6.11 7.50
CA LYS A 52 15.71 6.43 6.70
C LYS A 52 15.41 6.37 5.21
N GLU A 53 14.67 5.36 4.75
CA GLU A 53 14.35 5.22 3.32
C GLU A 53 13.51 6.40 2.81
N VAL A 54 12.50 6.85 3.56
CA VAL A 54 11.66 8.00 3.15
C VAL A 54 12.43 9.33 3.12
N ASN A 55 13.45 9.48 3.96
CA ASN A 55 14.24 10.71 4.02
C ASN A 55 15.43 10.75 3.05
N LYS A 56 15.77 9.65 2.37
CA LYS A 56 16.88 9.62 1.41
C LYS A 56 16.60 10.40 0.12
N ASP A 57 15.33 10.61 -0.21
CA ASP A 57 14.87 11.26 -1.44
C ASP A 57 14.25 12.66 -1.21
N ASN A 58 14.49 13.29 -0.05
CA ASN A 58 14.14 14.69 0.27
C ASN A 58 15.40 15.56 0.37
#